data_AF-A0A176W2W1-F1
#
_entry.id   AF-A0A176W2W1-F1
#
_cell.length_a   1.000
_cell.length_b   1.000
_cell.length_c   1.000
_cell.angle_alpha   90.00
_cell.angle_beta   90.00
_cell.angle_gamma   90.00
#
_symmetry.space_group_name_H-M   'P 1'
#
loop_
_entity.id
_entity.type
_entity.pdbx_description
1 polymer ?
#
loop_
_entity_poly.entity_id
_entity_poly.type
_entity_poly.pdbx_seq_one_letter_code
_entity_poly.pdbx_strand_id
1 'polypeptide(L)'
;MQGGRKDGTNSLGSRAEAELPSPEFDVSQLIDSFARMGLSAKQMVHTFNTSIEVFMDVITPTSAGVFEANYYKTTLQEHKGLLTSDQSLFDDSRTRAMVTSLLNKRRFQKEFGKAMRAMGAVGVKTVGQIRTNCRAVNAQ
;
A
#
# COMPACT_ATOMS: atom_id res chain seq x y z
N MET A 1 11.21 -12.87 4.66
CA MET A 1 9.81 -12.73 5.13
C MET A 1 9.56 -13.79 6.19
N GLN A 2 8.79 -13.48 7.24
CA GLN A 2 8.40 -14.51 8.21
C GLN A 2 7.31 -15.39 7.59
N GLY A 3 7.54 -16.71 7.59
CA GLY A 3 6.57 -17.73 7.16
C GLY A 3 5.64 -18.15 8.31
N GLY A 4 4.88 -19.24 8.12
CA GLY A 4 4.06 -19.85 9.18
C GLY A 4 2.63 -19.31 9.32
N ARG A 5 2.18 -18.49 8.37
CA ARG A 5 0.79 -18.03 8.30
C ARG A 5 -0.09 -19.17 7.81
N LYS A 6 -1.28 -19.31 8.41
CA LYS A 6 -2.31 -20.27 7.98
C LYS A 6 -3.41 -19.56 7.19
N ASP A 7 -4.11 -20.32 6.37
CA ASP A 7 -5.21 -19.83 5.55
C ASP A 7 -6.51 -19.71 6.37
N GLY A 8 -7.27 -18.65 6.08
CA GLY A 8 -8.60 -18.47 6.63
C GLY A 8 -9.63 -19.47 6.07
N THR A 9 -10.80 -19.52 6.70
CA THR A 9 -11.95 -20.34 6.28
C THR A 9 -13.15 -19.51 5.82
N ASN A 10 -13.12 -18.18 6.03
CA ASN A 10 -14.21 -17.27 5.72
C ASN A 10 -13.70 -16.12 4.84
N SER A 11 -14.53 -15.69 3.89
CA SER A 11 -14.31 -14.50 3.04
C SER A 11 -15.65 -13.78 2.86
N LEU A 12 -15.70 -12.49 3.18
CA LEU A 12 -16.92 -11.68 3.11
C LEU A 12 -16.64 -10.43 2.26
N GLY A 13 -17.44 -10.22 1.21
CA GLY A 13 -17.30 -9.05 0.33
C GLY A 13 -17.46 -7.72 1.08
N SER A 14 -18.45 -7.65 1.98
CA SER A 14 -18.69 -6.48 2.82
C SER A 14 -17.49 -6.08 3.68
N ARG A 15 -16.66 -7.04 4.09
CA ARG A 15 -15.44 -6.76 4.82
C ARG A 15 -14.39 -6.09 3.93
N ALA A 16 -14.25 -6.55 2.68
CA ALA A 16 -13.32 -5.94 1.74
C ALA A 16 -13.74 -4.50 1.41
N GLU A 17 -15.03 -4.26 1.17
CA GLU A 17 -15.58 -2.93 0.90
C GLU A 17 -15.39 -1.96 2.08
N ALA A 18 -15.48 -2.44 3.33
CA ALA A 18 -15.32 -1.61 4.52
C ALA A 18 -13.85 -1.34 4.90
N GLU A 19 -12.94 -2.26 4.57
CA GLU A 19 -11.54 -2.21 5.01
C GLU A 19 -10.59 -1.62 3.96
N LEU A 20 -10.92 -1.67 2.67
CA LEU A 20 -10.05 -1.14 1.61
C LEU A 20 -10.24 0.39 1.44
N PRO A 21 -9.13 1.16 1.33
CA PRO A 21 -9.22 2.60 1.12
C PRO A 21 -9.73 2.92 -0.29
N SER A 22 -10.61 3.93 -0.39
CA SER A 22 -11.07 4.45 -1.68
C SER A 22 -9.97 5.31 -2.34
N PRO A 23 -9.84 5.29 -3.67
CA PRO A 23 -8.92 6.17 -4.39
C PRO A 23 -9.23 7.67 -4.23
N GLU A 24 -10.43 8.01 -3.76
CA GLU A 24 -10.90 9.38 -3.52
C GLU A 24 -10.63 9.88 -2.09
N PHE A 25 -10.14 9.03 -1.20
CA PHE A 25 -9.91 9.43 0.20
C PHE A 25 -8.85 10.52 0.34
N ASP A 26 -9.11 11.48 1.23
CA ASP A 26 -8.12 12.46 1.67
C ASP A 26 -7.13 11.87 2.69
N VAL A 27 -6.11 12.64 3.07
CA VAL A 27 -5.08 12.18 4.01
C VAL A 27 -5.64 11.81 5.39
N SER A 28 -6.71 12.46 5.87
CA SER A 28 -7.30 12.11 7.15
C SER A 28 -7.98 10.74 7.07
N GLN A 29 -8.78 10.52 6.03
CA GLN A 29 -9.46 9.25 5.78
C GLN A 29 -8.46 8.11 5.53
N LEU A 30 -7.38 8.38 4.80
CA LEU A 30 -6.30 7.41 4.57
C LEU A 30 -5.58 7.05 5.89
N ILE A 31 -5.24 8.04 6.72
CA ILE A 31 -4.61 7.80 8.03
C ILE A 31 -5.52 6.91 8.89
N ASP A 32 -6.82 7.22 8.96
CA ASP A 32 -7.77 6.44 9.74
C ASP A 32 -7.92 5.01 9.20
N SER A 33 -7.92 4.85 7.87
CA SER A 33 -8.01 3.54 7.23
C SER A 33 -6.82 2.65 7.57
N PHE A 34 -5.60 3.20 7.51
CA PHE A 34 -4.39 2.46 7.86
C PHE A 34 -4.29 2.21 9.37
N ALA A 35 -4.74 3.15 10.19
CA ALA A 35 -4.76 3.01 11.64
C ALA A 35 -5.69 1.86 12.09
N ARG A 36 -6.84 1.64 11.42
CA ARG A 36 -7.72 0.48 11.67
C ARG A 36 -7.02 -0.87 11.46
N MET A 37 -5.98 -0.88 10.61
CA MET A 37 -5.15 -2.06 10.35
C MET A 37 -3.89 -2.13 11.22
N GLY A 38 -3.74 -1.21 12.19
CA GLY A 38 -2.54 -1.11 13.03
C GLY A 38 -1.32 -0.54 12.31
N LEU A 39 -1.51 0.16 11.19
CA LEU A 39 -0.45 0.79 10.41
C LEU A 39 -0.40 2.30 10.69
N SER A 40 0.81 2.84 10.82
CA SER A 40 1.05 4.26 11.01
C SER A 40 0.93 5.06 9.71
N ALA A 41 0.69 6.37 9.82
CA ALA A 41 0.71 7.31 8.69
C ALA A 41 2.01 7.25 7.88
N LYS A 42 3.15 6.96 8.53
CA LYS A 42 4.43 6.77 7.85
C LYS A 42 4.43 5.50 6.98
N GLN A 43 3.92 4.38 7.51
CA GLN A 43 3.80 3.14 6.74
C GLN A 43 2.82 3.30 5.58
N MET A 44 1.74 4.04 5.78
CA MET A 44 0.79 4.43 4.74
C MET A 44 1.49 5.12 3.56
N VAL A 45 2.21 6.23 3.77
CA VAL A 45 2.93 6.94 2.68
C VAL A 45 3.91 6.02 1.96
N HIS A 46 4.58 5.13 2.71
CA HIS A 46 5.59 4.23 2.18
C HIS A 46 5.03 3.06 1.37
N THR A 47 3.72 2.81 1.40
CA THR A 47 3.08 1.73 0.64
C THR A 47 2.52 2.19 -0.70
N PHE A 48 2.42 3.50 -0.93
CA PHE A 48 1.99 4.08 -2.21
C PHE A 48 3.08 3.94 -3.27
N ASN A 49 3.14 2.75 -3.87
CA ASN A 49 3.64 2.46 -5.21
C ASN A 49 3.48 0.94 -5.40
N THR A 50 2.26 0.48 -5.69
CA THR A 50 2.01 -0.94 -5.95
C THR A 50 1.52 -1.10 -7.38
N SER A 51 2.32 -1.82 -8.17
CA SER A 51 2.05 -2.16 -9.57
C SER A 51 0.74 -2.95 -9.69
N ILE A 52 -0.34 -2.25 -10.07
CA ILE A 52 -1.53 -2.81 -10.72
C ILE A 52 -1.52 -2.23 -12.14
N GLU A 53 -1.94 -2.99 -13.16
CA GLU A 53 -1.89 -2.64 -14.59
C GLU A 53 -2.88 -1.54 -15.01
N VAL A 54 -2.97 -0.47 -14.22
CA VAL A 54 -3.34 0.86 -14.71
C VAL A 54 -2.04 1.65 -14.70
N PHE A 55 -1.67 2.28 -15.81
CA PHE A 55 -0.49 3.15 -15.85
C PHE A 55 -0.72 4.38 -14.96
N MET A 56 -0.55 4.23 -13.65
CA MET A 56 -0.62 5.30 -12.64
C MET A 56 0.56 6.27 -12.76
N ASP A 57 1.59 5.88 -13.50
CA ASP A 57 2.71 6.70 -13.93
C ASP A 57 2.91 6.53 -15.44
N VAL A 58 2.12 7.25 -16.24
CA VAL A 58 2.27 7.33 -17.71
C VAL A 58 3.49 8.19 -18.09
N ILE A 59 4.00 8.99 -17.15
CA ILE A 59 4.86 10.15 -17.42
C ILE A 59 6.34 9.79 -17.28
N THR A 60 6.68 8.63 -16.71
CA THR A 60 8.06 8.15 -16.65
C THR A 60 8.33 7.08 -17.74
N PRO A 61 8.58 7.48 -19.01
CA PRO A 61 8.74 6.55 -20.14
C PRO A 61 10.03 5.72 -20.08
N THR A 62 11.01 6.09 -19.25
CA THR A 62 12.30 5.39 -19.11
C THR A 62 12.31 4.31 -18.02
N SER A 63 11.21 4.11 -17.30
CA SER A 63 11.14 3.25 -16.10
C SER A 63 9.98 2.25 -16.10
N ALA A 64 9.37 2.00 -17.26
CA ALA A 64 8.34 0.96 -17.39
C ALA A 64 8.89 -0.37 -16.86
N GLY A 65 8.31 -0.86 -15.76
CA GLY A 65 8.74 -2.10 -15.09
C GLY A 65 9.84 -1.97 -14.03
N VAL A 66 10.32 -0.76 -13.72
CA VAL A 66 11.35 -0.53 -12.67
C VAL A 66 10.69 0.00 -11.39
N PHE A 67 10.91 -0.70 -10.28
CA PHE A 67 10.44 -0.27 -8.96
C PHE A 67 11.37 0.80 -8.36
N GLU A 68 10.96 2.08 -8.44
CA GLU A 68 11.76 3.21 -7.99
C GLU A 68 10.95 4.40 -7.46
N ALA A 69 11.66 5.40 -6.92
CA ALA A 69 11.07 6.56 -6.25
C ALA A 69 10.58 7.66 -7.21
N ASN A 70 10.71 7.48 -8.53
CA ASN A 70 10.39 8.51 -9.52
C ASN A 70 8.92 8.94 -9.45
N TYR A 71 8.01 8.02 -9.11
CA TYR A 71 6.61 8.33 -8.84
C TYR A 71 6.42 9.54 -7.89
N TYR A 72 7.17 9.61 -6.78
CA TYR A 72 7.08 10.75 -5.86
C TYR A 72 7.61 12.05 -6.47
N LYS A 73 8.53 11.99 -7.43
CA LYS A 73 9.17 13.13 -8.07
C LYS A 73 8.41 13.63 -9.29
N THR A 74 8.22 12.78 -10.30
CA THR A 74 7.69 13.15 -11.62
C THR A 74 6.17 13.22 -11.64
N THR A 75 5.51 12.54 -10.69
CA THR A 75 4.05 12.52 -10.57
C THR A 75 3.58 13.45 -9.46
N LEU A 76 3.94 13.17 -8.20
CA LEU A 76 3.32 13.90 -7.07
C LEU A 76 3.82 15.35 -6.92
N GLN A 77 5.12 15.61 -7.03
CA GLN A 77 5.65 16.99 -6.92
C GLN A 77 5.21 17.90 -8.08
N GLU A 78 5.01 17.31 -9.25
CA GLU A 78 4.57 18.02 -10.45
C GLU A 78 3.04 18.14 -10.54
N HIS A 79 2.32 17.77 -9.46
CA HIS A 79 0.86 17.79 -9.38
C HIS A 79 0.15 17.00 -10.50
N LYS A 80 0.71 15.84 -10.83
CA LYS A 80 0.22 14.93 -11.89
C LYS A 80 -0.35 13.63 -11.34
N GLY A 81 -0.62 13.55 -10.03
CA GLY A 81 -1.27 12.39 -9.42
C GLY A 81 -2.62 12.09 -10.07
N LEU A 82 -2.81 10.85 -10.51
CA LEU A 82 -4.05 10.42 -11.16
C LEU A 82 -5.17 10.20 -10.14
N LEU A 83 -4.85 9.65 -8.97
CA LEU A 83 -5.81 9.45 -7.88
C LEU A 83 -5.73 10.61 -6.89
N THR A 84 -6.89 11.00 -6.35
CA THR A 84 -6.94 12.07 -5.32
C THR A 84 -6.17 11.65 -4.08
N SER A 85 -6.32 10.39 -3.67
CA SER A 85 -5.57 9.79 -2.55
C SER A 85 -4.06 9.95 -2.71
N ASP A 86 -3.54 9.76 -3.92
CA ASP A 86 -2.11 9.89 -4.22
C ASP A 86 -1.63 11.35 -4.13
N GLN A 87 -2.30 12.26 -4.84
CA GLN A 87 -1.90 13.66 -4.87
C GLN A 87 -2.02 14.31 -3.48
N SER A 88 -3.03 13.89 -2.69
CA SER A 88 -3.23 14.37 -1.32
C SER A 88 -2.02 14.13 -0.41
N LEU A 89 -1.22 13.08 -0.65
CA LEU A 89 -0.03 12.78 0.16
C LEU A 89 1.04 13.87 0.05
N PHE A 90 1.17 14.48 -1.13
CA PHE A 90 2.08 15.61 -1.34
C PHE A 90 1.42 16.93 -0.99
N ASP A 91 0.11 17.07 -1.19
CA ASP A 91 -0.62 18.32 -0.98
C ASP A 91 -0.88 18.62 0.51
N ASP A 92 -0.98 17.59 1.35
CA ASP A 92 -1.16 17.74 2.80
C ASP A 92 0.18 17.96 3.52
N SER A 93 0.22 19.01 4.35
CA SER A 93 1.40 19.37 5.14
C SER A 93 1.91 18.26 6.08
N ARG A 94 1.03 17.40 6.58
CA ARG A 94 1.34 16.31 7.50
C ARG A 94 2.19 15.22 6.86
N THR A 95 1.98 14.97 5.56
CA THR A 95 2.61 13.89 4.80
C THR A 95 3.65 14.38 3.80
N ARG A 96 3.61 15.65 3.40
CA ARG A 96 4.54 16.25 2.43
C ARG A 96 6.00 15.98 2.75
N ALA A 97 6.43 16.20 4.00
CA ALA A 97 7.81 15.96 4.40
C ALA A 97 8.22 14.47 4.27
N MET A 98 7.29 13.55 4.50
CA MET A 98 7.52 12.12 4.30
C MET A 98 7.67 11.82 2.81
N VAL A 99 6.79 12.33 1.96
CA VAL A 99 6.88 12.20 0.49
C VAL A 99 8.21 12.73 -0.04
N THR A 100 8.60 13.96 0.32
CA THR A 100 9.88 14.55 -0.10
C THR A 100 11.07 13.71 0.33
N SER A 101 11.01 13.08 1.51
CA SER A 101 12.09 12.23 1.99
C SER A 101 12.25 10.91 1.21
N LEU A 102 11.23 10.47 0.46
CA LEU A 102 11.26 9.25 -0.35
C LEU A 102 11.90 9.46 -1.72
N LEU A 103 12.13 10.71 -2.13
CA LEU A 103 12.94 11.01 -3.34
C LEU A 103 14.34 10.40 -3.27
N ASN A 104 14.85 10.13 -2.06
CA ASN A 104 16.08 9.37 -1.88
C ASN A 104 15.82 7.87 -2.11
N LYS A 105 16.35 7.32 -3.21
CA LYS A 105 16.19 5.91 -3.61
C LYS A 105 16.53 4.90 -2.50
N ARG A 106 17.63 5.10 -1.77
CA ARG A 106 18.02 4.19 -0.67
C ARG A 106 17.02 4.24 0.48
N ARG A 107 16.52 5.44 0.80
CA ARG A 107 15.51 5.63 1.84
C ARG A 107 14.18 5.02 1.43
N PHE A 108 13.73 5.26 0.20
CA PHE A 108 12.53 4.65 -0.37
C PHE A 108 12.57 3.13 -0.25
N GLN A 109 13.60 2.46 -0.78
CA GLN A 109 13.72 1.00 -0.74
C GLN A 109 13.71 0.45 0.69
N LYS A 110 14.45 1.10 1.60
CA LYS A 110 14.51 0.72 3.01
C LYS A 110 13.15 0.83 3.70
N GLU A 111 12.48 1.95 3.50
CA GLU A 111 11.24 2.28 4.19
C GLU A 111 10.03 1.55 3.59
N PHE A 112 9.99 1.38 2.26
CA PHE A 112 9.03 0.50 1.57
C PHE A 112 9.13 -0.93 2.10
N GLY A 113 10.34 -1.49 2.18
CA GLY A 113 10.55 -2.83 2.71
C GLY A 113 10.09 -2.99 4.18
N LYS A 114 10.22 -1.95 5.01
CA LYS A 114 9.67 -1.94 6.37
C LYS A 114 8.13 -1.90 6.36
N ALA A 115 7.55 -1.08 5.50
CA ALA A 115 6.10 -0.95 5.40
C ALA A 115 5.45 -2.26 4.91
N MET A 116 6.02 -2.89 3.88
CA MET A 116 5.54 -4.19 3.39
C MET A 116 5.70 -5.32 4.41
N ARG A 117 6.74 -5.30 5.26
CA ARG A 117 6.85 -6.24 6.38
C ARG A 117 5.76 -6.04 7.43
N ALA A 118 5.41 -4.79 7.73
CA ALA A 118 4.33 -4.50 8.67
C ALA A 118 2.98 -4.89 8.08
N MET A 119 2.73 -4.56 6.81
CA MET A 119 1.51 -4.97 6.10
C MET A 119 1.37 -6.50 6.06
N GLY A 120 2.46 -7.23 5.82
CA GLY A 120 2.46 -8.71 5.86
C GLY A 120 2.24 -9.32 7.25
N ALA A 121 2.23 -8.52 8.31
CA ALA A 121 1.92 -8.94 9.68
C ALA A 121 0.48 -8.59 10.11
N VAL A 122 -0.26 -7.81 9.30
CA VAL A 122 -1.65 -7.45 9.58
C VAL A 122 -2.54 -8.70 9.51
N GLY A 123 -3.34 -8.92 10.56
CA GLY A 123 -4.39 -9.95 10.58
C GLY A 123 -3.90 -11.40 10.43
N VAL A 124 -2.61 -11.67 10.67
CA VAL A 124 -2.02 -13.01 10.47
C VAL A 124 -2.73 -14.06 11.33
N LYS A 125 -3.11 -15.16 10.69
CA LYS A 125 -3.67 -16.34 11.35
C LYS A 125 -2.59 -17.34 11.69
N THR A 126 -2.49 -17.69 12.97
CA THR A 126 -1.70 -18.84 13.47
C THR A 126 -2.57 -20.09 13.64
N VAL A 127 -3.89 -19.91 13.66
CA VAL A 127 -4.92 -20.95 13.72
C VAL A 127 -5.71 -20.94 12.41
N GLY A 128 -5.92 -22.11 11.81
CA GLY A 128 -6.48 -22.27 10.47
C GLY A 128 -5.96 -23.54 9.80
N GLN A 129 -5.91 -23.54 8.47
CA GLN A 129 -5.47 -24.69 7.67
C GLN A 129 -4.41 -24.30 6.64
N ILE A 130 -3.79 -25.29 6.00
CA ILE A 130 -3.02 -25.10 4.78
C ILE A 130 -3.92 -25.59 3.63
N ARG A 131 -4.38 -24.67 2.78
CA ARG A 131 -5.26 -25.02 1.65
C ARG A 131 -4.46 -25.76 0.58
N THR A 132 -4.99 -26.88 0.11
CA THR A 132 -4.43 -27.59 -1.06
C THR A 132 -4.81 -26.89 -2.37
N ASN A 133 -5.94 -26.17 -2.35
CA ASN A 133 -6.39 -25.30 -3.43
C ASN A 133 -6.73 -23.92 -2.87
N CYS A 134 -5.97 -22.88 -3.22
CA CYS A 134 -6.17 -21.52 -2.69
C CYS A 134 -7.58 -20.96 -2.97
N ARG A 135 -8.28 -21.47 -3.98
CA ARG A 135 -9.63 -21.01 -4.38
C ARG A 135 -10.75 -21.56 -3.51
N ALA A 136 -10.50 -22.58 -2.68
CA ALA A 136 -11.52 -23.23 -1.88
C ALA A 136 -11.04 -23.52 -0.44
N VAL A 137 -11.97 -23.61 0.50
CA VAL A 137 -11.73 -24.12 1.85
C VAL A 137 -11.61 -25.64 1.75
N ASN A 138 -10.66 -26.27 2.44
CA ASN A 138 -10.61 -27.74 2.43
C ASN A 138 -11.90 -28.31 3.04
N ALA A 139 -12.35 -29.45 2.51
CA ALA A 139 -13.42 -30.21 3.15
C ALA A 139 -12.99 -30.67 4.54
N GLN A 140 -13.92 -30.68 5.49
CA GLN A 140 -13.70 -31.19 6.84
C GLN A 140 -13.70 -32.72 6.84
#